data_AF-A0A660WE71-F1
#
_entry.id   AF-A0A660WE71-F1
#
_cell.length_a   1.000
_cell.length_b   1.000
_cell.length_c   1.000
_cell.angle_alpha   90.00
_cell.angle_beta   90.00
_cell.angle_gamma   90.00
#
_symmetry.space_group_name_H-M   'P 1'
#
loop_
_entity.id
_entity.type
_entity.pdbx_description
1 polymer ?
#
loop_
_entity_poly.entity_id
_entity_poly.type
_entity_poly.pdbx_seq_one_letter_code
_entity_poly.pdbx_strand_id
1 'polypeptide(L)'
;MLTKSDFEKAAGKIADQFVAPNCEQSINDLSKKIAADNNLNPDQIRTMVRLANLNVFGKMFQAKTGSDRGVKFEVGDPEVVIDALYDDARSLKVGAEKVAYDRTSDYYKDLYVIEQVKEAEATPTLEPEKPRYSKPELAMQLKRASDRFRMEGKQAAQRWQLNMETAVSMYKKTHGLKVAEAFEGFEKNLLSANADVAPEVQALRSMVLGDKVASYAGGAIEEIQNRHVAHLDPNTKEIFDYVKVATAARRSYEECLSCQEKIAESLGVM
;
A
#
# COMPACT_ATOMS: atom_id res chain seq x y z
N MET A 1 25.27 0.94 13.79
CA MET A 1 24.33 1.19 12.69
C MET A 1 25.09 0.99 11.40
N LEU A 2 24.65 0.07 10.53
CA LEU A 2 25.27 -0.11 9.21
C LEU A 2 25.03 1.12 8.36
N THR A 3 26.05 1.55 7.63
CA THR A 3 25.97 2.69 6.71
C THR A 3 25.42 2.23 5.36
N LYS A 4 24.99 3.18 4.53
CA LYS A 4 24.54 2.89 3.16
C LYS A 4 25.58 2.08 2.36
N SER A 5 26.87 2.37 2.55
CA SER A 5 27.97 1.66 1.90
C SER A 5 28.03 0.19 2.30
N ASP A 6 27.62 -0.15 3.52
CA ASP A 6 27.66 -1.54 4.00
C ASP A 6 26.55 -2.39 3.37
N PHE A 7 25.37 -1.80 3.14
CA PHE A 7 24.29 -2.46 2.41
C PHE A 7 24.63 -2.68 0.93
N GLU A 8 25.29 -1.72 0.30
CA GLU A 8 25.77 -1.86 -1.08
C GLU A 8 26.83 -2.97 -1.20
N LYS A 9 27.75 -3.07 -0.24
CA LYS A 9 28.73 -4.17 -0.18
C LYS A 9 28.06 -5.52 0.04
N ALA A 10 27.11 -5.61 0.98
CA ALA A 10 26.35 -6.83 1.25
C ALA A 10 25.57 -7.30 0.02
N ALA A 11 24.81 -6.39 -0.61
CA ALA A 11 24.07 -6.65 -1.84
C ALA A 11 25.00 -7.01 -3.01
N GLY A 12 26.17 -6.38 -3.11
CA GLY A 12 27.20 -6.71 -4.10
C GLY A 12 27.69 -8.14 -3.96
N LYS A 13 27.99 -8.59 -2.73
CA LYS A 13 28.39 -9.96 -2.41
C LYS A 13 27.31 -10.99 -2.79
N ILE A 14 26.03 -10.70 -2.50
CA ILE A 14 24.91 -11.57 -2.91
C ILE A 14 24.91 -11.73 -4.43
N ALA A 15 25.05 -10.61 -5.16
CA ALA A 15 25.06 -10.64 -6.60
C ALA A 15 26.29 -11.36 -7.19
N ASP A 16 27.47 -11.21 -6.59
CA ASP A 16 28.66 -11.97 -6.98
C ASP A 16 28.47 -13.47 -6.81
N GLN A 17 27.93 -13.88 -5.66
CA GLN A 17 27.68 -15.29 -5.34
C GLN A 17 26.60 -15.88 -6.23
N PHE A 18 25.53 -15.15 -6.52
CA PHE A 18 24.44 -15.62 -7.37
C PHE A 18 24.85 -15.80 -8.84
N VAL A 19 25.68 -14.90 -9.38
CA VAL A 19 26.14 -14.96 -10.78
C VAL A 19 27.35 -15.90 -10.96
N ALA A 20 27.96 -16.38 -9.87
CA ALA A 20 29.08 -17.30 -9.93
C ALA A 20 28.69 -18.63 -10.63
N PRO A 21 29.61 -19.21 -11.43
CA PRO A 21 29.37 -20.52 -12.03
C PRO A 21 29.20 -21.56 -10.90
N ASN A 22 28.11 -22.32 -10.94
CA ASN A 22 27.69 -23.34 -9.95
C ASN A 22 26.99 -22.83 -8.68
N CYS A 23 26.39 -21.64 -8.71
CA CYS A 23 25.50 -21.23 -7.63
C CYS A 23 24.12 -21.91 -7.77
N GLU A 24 23.78 -22.79 -6.83
CA GLU A 24 22.44 -23.39 -6.71
C GLU A 24 21.54 -22.64 -5.71
N GLN A 25 22.07 -21.62 -5.03
CA GLN A 25 21.36 -20.91 -3.97
C GLN A 25 20.54 -19.75 -4.53
N SER A 26 19.31 -19.61 -4.04
CA SER A 26 18.45 -18.49 -4.42
C SER A 26 18.96 -17.17 -3.81
N ILE A 27 18.51 -16.04 -4.37
CA ILE A 27 18.78 -14.72 -3.77
C ILE A 27 18.24 -14.66 -2.34
N ASN A 28 17.13 -15.35 -2.05
CA ASN A 28 16.54 -15.42 -0.72
C ASN A 28 17.46 -16.13 0.28
N ASP A 29 18.05 -17.27 -0.11
CA ASP A 29 18.95 -18.04 0.76
C ASP A 29 20.23 -17.27 1.09
N LEU A 30 20.82 -16.63 0.07
CA LEU A 30 22.01 -15.80 0.22
C LEU A 30 21.71 -14.57 1.10
N SER A 31 20.54 -13.95 0.90
CA SER A 31 20.08 -12.83 1.72
C SER A 31 19.82 -13.25 3.16
N LYS A 32 19.25 -14.44 3.41
CA LYS A 32 19.01 -14.97 4.75
C LYS A 32 20.32 -15.12 5.53
N LYS A 33 21.36 -15.69 4.91
CA LYS A 33 22.68 -15.86 5.53
C LYS A 33 23.30 -14.52 5.93
N ILE A 34 23.37 -13.57 4.99
CA ILE A 34 23.99 -12.27 5.26
C ILE A 34 23.18 -11.46 6.28
N ALA A 35 21.85 -11.54 6.23
CA ALA A 35 20.99 -10.89 7.21
C ALA A 35 21.17 -11.45 8.62
N ALA A 36 21.32 -12.77 8.76
CA ALA A 36 21.62 -13.43 10.03
C ALA A 36 23.01 -13.03 10.55
N ASP A 37 24.05 -13.07 9.70
CA ASP A 37 25.43 -12.75 10.07
C ASP A 37 25.60 -11.30 10.55
N ASN A 38 24.79 -10.37 10.02
CA ASN A 38 24.85 -8.94 10.34
C ASN A 38 23.74 -8.48 11.30
N ASN A 39 22.91 -9.41 11.78
CA ASN A 39 21.77 -9.18 12.66
C ASN A 39 20.87 -8.02 12.17
N LEU A 40 20.46 -8.10 10.90
CA LEU A 40 19.68 -7.04 10.24
C LEU A 40 18.23 -7.01 10.69
N ASN A 41 17.70 -5.80 10.86
CA ASN A 41 16.26 -5.60 11.10
C ASN A 41 15.44 -5.73 9.79
N PRO A 42 14.10 -5.86 9.86
CA PRO A 42 13.26 -6.06 8.67
C PRO A 42 13.41 -4.99 7.58
N ASP A 43 13.53 -3.72 7.94
CA ASP A 43 13.68 -2.63 6.96
C ASP A 43 15.05 -2.64 6.27
N GLN A 44 16.09 -3.04 7.01
CA GLN A 44 17.42 -3.25 6.48
C GLN A 44 17.46 -4.45 5.53
N ILE A 45 16.72 -5.52 5.85
CA ILE A 45 16.56 -6.69 4.97
C ILE A 45 15.86 -6.27 3.67
N ARG A 46 14.75 -5.53 3.74
CA ARG A 46 14.06 -5.00 2.54
C ARG A 46 14.98 -4.20 1.64
N THR A 47 15.80 -3.32 2.24
CA THR A 47 16.74 -2.49 1.51
C THR A 47 17.84 -3.33 0.86
N MET A 48 18.42 -4.28 1.59
CA MET A 48 19.47 -5.15 1.11
C MET A 48 19.01 -6.04 -0.05
N VAL A 49 17.85 -6.69 0.05
CA VAL A 49 17.32 -7.60 -0.98
C VAL A 49 17.01 -6.84 -2.27
N ARG A 50 16.43 -5.63 -2.17
CA ARG A 50 16.18 -4.76 -3.35
C ARG A 50 17.48 -4.40 -4.07
N LEU A 51 18.52 -4.02 -3.32
CA LEU A 51 19.84 -3.71 -3.90
C LEU A 51 20.49 -4.96 -4.51
N ALA A 52 20.32 -6.14 -3.90
CA ALA A 52 20.85 -7.39 -4.43
C ALA A 52 20.21 -7.73 -5.79
N ASN A 53 18.89 -7.62 -5.91
CA ASN A 53 18.17 -7.83 -7.18
C ASN A 53 18.67 -6.89 -8.28
N LEU A 54 18.86 -5.60 -7.95
CA LEU A 54 19.37 -4.61 -8.90
C LEU A 54 20.81 -4.93 -9.34
N ASN A 55 21.67 -5.34 -8.42
CA ASN A 55 23.04 -5.71 -8.71
C ASN A 55 23.14 -7.01 -9.55
N VAL A 56 22.30 -8.01 -9.26
CA VAL A 56 22.19 -9.25 -10.05
C VAL A 56 21.78 -8.92 -11.48
N PHE A 57 20.71 -8.13 -11.64
CA PHE A 57 20.28 -7.67 -12.96
C PHE A 57 21.41 -6.95 -13.70
N GLY A 58 22.06 -5.98 -13.04
CA GLY A 58 23.15 -5.22 -13.64
C GLY A 58 24.30 -6.10 -14.13
N LYS A 59 24.73 -7.09 -13.34
CA LYS A 59 25.80 -8.02 -13.71
C LYS A 59 25.41 -8.95 -14.85
N MET A 60 24.22 -9.57 -14.78
CA MET A 60 23.73 -10.44 -15.85
C MET A 60 23.47 -9.67 -17.15
N PHE A 61 23.02 -8.42 -17.04
CA PHE A 61 22.81 -7.55 -18.19
C PHE A 61 24.14 -7.16 -18.85
N GLN A 62 25.17 -6.83 -18.07
CA GLN A 62 26.52 -6.56 -18.55
C GLN A 62 27.19 -7.78 -19.19
N ALA A 63 26.91 -8.98 -18.68
CA ALA A 63 27.45 -10.24 -19.22
C ALA A 63 26.84 -10.62 -20.59
N LYS A 64 25.66 -10.11 -20.95
CA LYS A 64 25.04 -10.37 -22.26
C LYS A 64 25.57 -9.41 -23.34
N THR A 65 26.10 -9.98 -24.41
CA THR A 65 26.47 -9.28 -25.64
C THR A 65 25.46 -9.64 -26.76
N GLY A 66 24.79 -8.65 -27.34
CA GLY A 66 23.76 -8.86 -28.37
C GLY A 66 22.66 -7.80 -28.40
N SER A 67 21.78 -7.84 -29.41
CA SER A 67 20.64 -6.92 -29.58
C SER A 67 19.46 -7.24 -28.65
N ASP A 68 19.30 -8.51 -28.24
CA ASP A 68 18.32 -8.93 -27.24
C ASP A 68 19.01 -9.15 -25.87
N ARG A 69 18.90 -8.15 -25.00
CA ARG A 69 19.49 -8.14 -23.66
C ARG A 69 18.47 -8.46 -22.56
N GLY A 70 17.39 -9.16 -22.88
CA GLY A 70 16.43 -9.61 -21.86
C GLY A 70 17.09 -10.55 -20.85
N VAL A 71 17.17 -10.16 -19.58
CA VAL A 71 17.68 -11.00 -18.48
C VAL A 71 16.49 -11.63 -17.75
N LYS A 72 16.52 -12.94 -17.53
CA LYS A 72 15.53 -13.66 -16.73
C LYS A 72 16.27 -14.32 -15.56
N PHE A 73 15.83 -14.04 -14.34
CA PHE A 73 16.30 -14.68 -13.11
C PHE A 73 15.18 -14.60 -12.07
N GLU A 74 15.25 -15.46 -11.06
CA GLU A 74 14.32 -15.44 -9.93
C GLU A 74 14.67 -14.27 -9.01
N VAL A 75 13.73 -13.34 -8.87
CA VAL A 75 13.89 -12.14 -8.06
C VAL A 75 13.69 -12.50 -6.59
N GLY A 76 14.62 -12.07 -5.73
CA GLY A 76 14.47 -12.27 -4.29
C GLY A 76 13.32 -11.45 -3.71
N ASP A 77 12.55 -12.06 -2.81
CA ASP A 77 11.45 -11.43 -2.10
C ASP A 77 11.87 -11.13 -0.65
N PRO A 78 11.90 -9.86 -0.23
CA PRO A 78 12.31 -9.51 1.13
C PRO A 78 11.40 -10.06 2.21
N GLU A 79 10.09 -10.24 1.96
CA GLU A 79 9.18 -10.74 3.01
C GLU A 79 9.44 -12.22 3.28
N VAL A 80 9.75 -13.02 2.25
CA VAL A 80 10.17 -14.42 2.41
C VAL A 80 11.41 -14.53 3.30
N VAL A 81 12.38 -13.62 3.15
CA VAL A 81 13.60 -13.60 3.97
C VAL A 81 13.31 -13.18 5.42
N ILE A 82 12.40 -12.22 5.61
CA ILE A 82 11.98 -11.76 6.94
C ILE A 82 11.23 -12.88 7.66
N ASP A 83 10.22 -13.47 7.03
CA ASP A 83 9.45 -14.57 7.59
C ASP A 83 10.38 -15.73 7.96
N ALA A 84 11.29 -16.12 7.06
CA ALA A 84 12.24 -17.18 7.33
C ALA A 84 13.25 -16.90 8.46
N LEU A 85 13.50 -15.64 8.84
CA LEU A 85 14.40 -15.28 9.95
C LEU A 85 13.65 -15.07 11.27
N TYR A 86 12.41 -14.61 11.20
CA TYR A 86 11.63 -14.20 12.36
C TYR A 86 10.52 -15.20 12.74
N ASP A 87 10.19 -16.19 11.91
CA ASP A 87 9.37 -17.35 12.29
C ASP A 87 10.15 -18.40 13.10
N ASP A 88 11.46 -18.53 12.89
CA ASP A 88 12.34 -19.33 13.76
C ASP A 88 12.35 -18.79 15.21
N ALA A 89 12.04 -17.49 15.40
CA ALA A 89 11.89 -16.88 16.73
C ALA A 89 10.51 -17.10 17.36
N ARG A 90 9.47 -17.40 16.56
CA ARG A 90 8.12 -17.73 17.05
C ARG A 90 7.97 -19.19 17.44
N SER A 91 8.75 -20.09 16.85
CA SER A 91 8.70 -21.54 17.10
C SER A 91 9.48 -22.00 18.35
N LEU A 92 10.24 -21.11 19.00
CA LEU A 92 10.94 -21.39 20.28
C LEU A 92 10.10 -21.11 21.55
N LYS A 93 8.84 -20.70 21.41
CA LYS A 93 7.89 -20.65 22.53
C LYS A 93 6.63 -21.43 22.16
N VAL A 94 6.20 -22.27 23.09
CA VAL A 94 5.05 -23.19 23.03
C VAL A 94 5.37 -24.56 22.40
N GLY A 95 6.03 -25.39 23.21
CA GLY A 95 5.67 -26.80 23.23
C GLY A 95 4.37 -26.96 23.99
N ALA A 96 3.30 -27.38 23.31
CA ALA A 96 2.14 -28.03 23.91
C ALA A 96 1.35 -28.77 22.83
N GLU A 97 1.31 -30.09 23.00
CA GLU A 97 0.39 -31.12 22.52
C GLU A 97 -0.57 -30.87 21.35
N LYS A 98 -0.52 -31.83 20.40
CA LYS A 98 -1.57 -32.13 19.43
C LYS A 98 -2.87 -32.48 20.14
N VAL A 99 -3.89 -31.64 20.03
CA VAL A 99 -5.30 -32.00 20.28
C VAL A 99 -6.11 -31.65 19.04
N ALA A 100 -6.99 -32.59 18.65
CA ALA A 100 -7.82 -32.55 17.45
C ALA A 100 -8.72 -31.31 17.39
N TYR A 101 -8.80 -30.70 16.19
CA TYR A 101 -9.61 -29.52 15.91
C TYR A 101 -11.11 -29.86 15.82
N ASP A 102 -11.91 -29.27 16.72
CA ASP A 102 -13.33 -28.99 16.47
C ASP A 102 -13.44 -27.54 15.94
N ARG A 103 -13.79 -27.42 14.65
CA ARG A 103 -13.78 -26.15 13.89
C ARG A 103 -15.00 -25.24 14.16
N THR A 104 -15.84 -25.54 15.14
CA THR A 104 -17.06 -24.76 15.41
C THR A 104 -17.03 -23.88 16.66
N SER A 105 -16.01 -24.01 17.53
CA SER A 105 -15.91 -23.24 18.77
C SER A 105 -15.14 -21.91 18.67
N ASP A 106 -14.43 -21.63 17.58
CA ASP A 106 -13.52 -20.47 17.52
C ASP A 106 -14.15 -19.19 16.97
N TYR A 107 -15.34 -19.26 16.36
CA TYR A 107 -15.95 -18.08 15.72
C TYR A 107 -16.65 -17.10 16.68
N TYR A 108 -16.75 -17.42 17.97
CA TYR A 108 -17.45 -16.59 18.96
C TYR A 108 -16.68 -16.31 20.26
N LYS A 109 -15.41 -16.72 20.38
CA LYS A 109 -14.62 -16.48 21.62
C LYS A 109 -13.85 -15.16 21.65
N ASP A 110 -13.64 -14.51 20.51
CA ASP A 110 -12.87 -13.25 20.45
C ASP A 110 -13.72 -11.98 20.64
N LEU A 111 -15.04 -12.10 20.86
CA LEU A 111 -15.92 -10.94 21.13
C LEU A 111 -16.18 -10.68 22.62
N TYR A 112 -15.61 -11.48 23.53
CA TYR A 112 -15.70 -11.25 24.99
C TYR A 112 -14.38 -11.56 25.71
N VAL A 113 -13.29 -10.89 25.31
CA VAL A 113 -12.24 -10.56 26.27
C VAL A 113 -12.53 -9.15 26.76
N ILE A 114 -13.36 -9.07 27.80
CA ILE A 114 -13.35 -7.93 28.70
C ILE A 114 -11.96 -7.94 29.30
N GLU A 115 -11.06 -7.07 28.81
CA GLU A 115 -9.85 -6.74 29.55
C GLU A 115 -10.29 -6.32 30.94
N GLN A 116 -10.08 -7.20 31.91
CA GLN A 116 -9.99 -6.78 33.29
C GLN A 116 -8.83 -5.80 33.33
N VAL A 117 -9.17 -4.52 33.36
CA VAL A 117 -8.28 -3.43 33.73
C VAL A 117 -7.74 -3.80 35.11
N LYS A 118 -6.59 -4.48 35.13
CA LYS A 118 -5.72 -4.45 36.30
C LYS A 118 -5.41 -2.98 36.50
N GLU A 119 -5.87 -2.45 37.62
CA GLU A 119 -5.38 -1.19 38.16
C GLU A 119 -3.87 -1.14 37.94
N ALA A 120 -3.48 -0.27 37.03
CA ALA A 120 -2.08 0.00 36.79
C ALA A 120 -1.54 0.56 38.10
N GLU A 121 -0.69 -0.22 38.77
CA GLU A 121 0.21 0.29 39.79
C GLU A 121 0.83 1.58 39.25
N ALA A 122 0.72 2.64 40.04
CA ALA A 122 1.13 3.99 39.67
C ALA A 122 2.51 3.97 39.01
N THR A 123 2.52 4.16 37.69
CA THR A 123 3.73 4.42 36.94
C THR A 123 4.42 5.62 37.59
N PRO A 124 5.71 5.54 37.92
CA PRO A 124 6.44 6.68 38.43
C PRO A 124 6.27 7.81 37.42
N THR A 125 5.79 8.96 37.90
CA THR A 125 5.56 10.17 37.13
C THR A 125 6.84 10.52 36.40
N LEU A 126 6.97 10.08 35.15
CA LEU A 126 8.08 10.46 34.27
C LEU A 126 7.95 11.96 34.07
N GLU A 127 8.89 12.70 34.65
CA GLU A 127 9.02 14.13 34.39
C GLU A 127 9.00 14.34 32.87
N PRO A 128 8.20 15.29 32.35
CA PRO A 128 8.07 15.48 30.92
C PRO A 128 9.45 15.76 30.33
N GLU A 129 9.95 14.79 29.54
CA GLU A 129 11.22 14.90 28.83
C GLU A 129 11.19 16.23 28.08
N LYS A 130 12.14 17.12 28.39
CA LYS A 130 12.21 18.43 27.73
C LYS A 130 12.20 18.19 26.21
N PRO A 131 11.38 18.92 25.45
CA PRO A 131 11.24 18.68 24.02
C PRO A 131 12.62 18.73 23.36
N ARG A 132 12.98 17.68 22.62
CA ARG A 132 14.28 17.52 21.96
C ARG A 132 14.60 18.62 20.96
N TYR A 133 13.61 19.43 20.58
CA TYR A 133 13.74 20.52 19.61
C TYR A 133 13.27 21.83 20.22
N SER A 134 13.92 22.92 19.80
CA SER A 134 13.45 24.26 20.12
C SER A 134 12.12 24.54 19.38
N LYS A 135 11.24 25.36 19.98
CA LYS A 135 9.99 25.80 19.36
C LYS A 135 10.14 26.31 17.91
N PRO A 136 11.14 27.16 17.57
CA PRO A 136 11.30 27.62 16.19
C PRO A 136 11.71 26.51 15.22
N GLU A 137 12.49 25.52 15.66
CA GLU A 137 12.85 24.37 14.81
C GLU A 137 11.63 23.49 14.53
N LEU A 138 10.79 23.24 15.54
CA LEU A 138 9.53 22.52 15.36
C LEU A 138 8.59 23.25 14.40
N ALA A 139 8.45 24.57 14.54
CA ALA A 139 7.63 25.37 13.64
C ALA A 139 8.14 25.31 12.19
N MET A 140 9.46 25.34 11.99
CA MET A 140 10.06 25.20 10.66
C MET A 140 9.82 23.80 10.06
N GLN A 141 9.94 22.73 10.87
CA GLN A 141 9.66 21.37 10.43
C GLN A 141 8.19 21.17 10.06
N LEU A 142 7.27 21.66 10.89
CA LEU A 142 5.82 21.63 10.63
C LEU A 142 5.48 22.41 9.35
N LYS A 143 6.09 23.57 9.12
CA LYS A 143 5.90 24.31 7.86
C LYS A 143 6.38 23.53 6.65
N ARG A 144 7.57 22.90 6.72
CA ARG A 144 8.09 22.03 5.64
C ARG A 144 7.17 20.82 5.40
N ALA A 145 6.63 20.22 6.45
CA ALA A 145 5.67 19.13 6.34
C ALA A 145 4.37 19.60 5.68
N SER A 146 3.84 20.76 6.06
CA SER A 146 2.65 21.36 5.44
C SER A 146 2.86 21.64 3.94
N ASP A 147 4.01 22.20 3.56
CA ASP A 147 4.37 22.41 2.15
C ASP A 147 4.48 21.10 1.38
N ARG A 148 5.03 20.05 2.00
CA ARG A 148 5.10 18.71 1.40
C ARG A 148 3.71 18.14 1.16
N PHE A 149 2.84 18.10 2.17
CA PHE A 149 1.46 17.64 2.02
C PHE A 149 0.67 18.47 1.01
N ARG A 150 0.99 19.76 0.87
CA ARG A 150 0.39 20.62 -0.16
C ARG A 150 0.75 20.16 -1.57
N MET A 151 2.01 19.82 -1.78
CA MET A 151 2.49 19.35 -3.08
C MET A 151 1.97 17.94 -3.37
N GLU A 152 1.97 17.05 -2.39
CA GLU A 152 1.41 15.70 -2.50
C GLU A 152 -0.10 15.75 -2.80
N GLY A 153 -0.85 16.60 -2.11
CA GLY A 153 -2.27 16.83 -2.38
C GLY A 153 -2.53 17.33 -3.81
N LYS A 154 -1.72 18.27 -4.32
CA LYS A 154 -1.83 18.71 -5.73
C LYS A 154 -1.58 17.57 -6.72
N GLN A 155 -0.59 16.73 -6.45
CA GLN A 155 -0.29 15.57 -7.30
C GLN A 155 -1.43 14.53 -7.23
N ALA A 156 -1.99 14.29 -6.05
CA ALA A 156 -3.13 13.40 -5.85
C ALA A 156 -4.36 13.90 -6.62
N ALA A 157 -4.67 15.19 -6.54
CA ALA A 157 -5.76 15.81 -7.31
C ALA A 157 -5.55 15.69 -8.84
N GLN A 158 -4.33 15.93 -9.33
CA GLN A 158 -4.01 15.75 -10.76
C GLN A 158 -4.13 14.29 -11.20
N ARG A 159 -3.67 13.34 -10.38
CA ARG A 159 -3.84 11.91 -10.64
C ARG A 159 -5.31 11.53 -10.68
N TRP A 160 -6.11 12.01 -9.73
CA TRP A 160 -7.56 11.80 -9.73
C TRP A 160 -8.16 12.28 -11.07
N GLN A 161 -7.89 13.52 -11.47
CA GLN A 161 -8.41 14.10 -12.70
C GLN A 161 -8.01 13.27 -13.94
N LEU A 162 -6.73 12.92 -14.07
CA LEU A 162 -6.24 12.17 -15.23
C LEU A 162 -6.89 10.78 -15.35
N ASN A 163 -7.05 10.07 -14.23
CA ASN A 163 -7.68 8.76 -14.22
C ASN A 163 -9.18 8.86 -14.55
N MET A 164 -9.85 9.89 -14.07
CA MET A 164 -11.26 10.16 -14.38
C MET A 164 -11.46 10.49 -15.86
N GLU A 165 -10.65 11.37 -16.43
CA GLU A 165 -10.70 11.70 -17.87
C GLU A 165 -10.41 10.48 -18.76
N THR A 166 -9.46 9.65 -18.34
CA THR A 166 -9.14 8.39 -19.02
C THR A 166 -10.32 7.42 -18.97
N ALA A 167 -10.92 7.23 -17.79
CA ALA A 167 -12.10 6.39 -17.62
C ALA A 167 -13.28 6.87 -18.49
N VAL A 168 -13.54 8.18 -18.55
CA VAL A 168 -14.57 8.78 -19.40
C VAL A 168 -14.30 8.51 -20.88
N SER A 169 -13.06 8.72 -21.32
CA SER A 169 -12.64 8.51 -22.71
C SER A 169 -12.82 7.05 -23.14
N MET A 170 -12.39 6.11 -22.29
CA MET A 170 -12.56 4.68 -22.51
C MET A 170 -14.04 4.29 -22.52
N TYR A 171 -14.83 4.79 -21.58
CA TYR A 171 -16.26 4.51 -21.53
C TYR A 171 -16.99 4.97 -22.79
N LYS A 172 -16.74 6.20 -23.25
CA LYS A 172 -17.32 6.73 -24.48
C LYS A 172 -16.89 5.93 -25.71
N LYS A 173 -15.63 5.49 -25.75
CA LYS A 173 -15.10 4.65 -26.83
C LYS A 173 -15.76 3.26 -26.86
N THR A 174 -15.99 2.65 -25.70
CA THR A 174 -16.59 1.31 -25.59
C THR A 174 -18.07 1.31 -25.95
N HIS A 175 -18.83 2.32 -25.53
CA HIS A 175 -20.30 2.33 -25.67
C HIS A 175 -20.83 3.19 -26.83
N GLY A 176 -20.00 4.03 -27.47
CA GLY A 176 -20.33 4.76 -28.68
C GLY A 176 -21.58 5.65 -28.55
N LEU A 177 -22.61 5.40 -29.37
CA LEU A 177 -23.87 6.16 -29.32
C LEU A 177 -24.80 5.75 -28.16
N LYS A 178 -24.56 4.59 -27.54
CA LYS A 178 -25.40 4.05 -26.45
C LYS A 178 -24.86 4.38 -25.06
N VAL A 179 -24.07 5.44 -24.95
CA VAL A 179 -23.37 5.84 -23.72
C VAL A 179 -24.34 6.05 -22.57
N ALA A 180 -25.46 6.74 -22.79
CA ALA A 180 -26.45 7.02 -21.76
C ALA A 180 -27.19 5.77 -21.26
N GLU A 181 -27.68 4.95 -22.18
CA GLU A 181 -28.42 3.73 -21.86
C GLU A 181 -27.55 2.69 -21.11
N ALA A 182 -26.28 2.57 -21.50
CA ALA A 182 -25.37 1.63 -20.87
C ALA A 182 -24.88 2.11 -19.48
N PHE A 183 -24.93 3.42 -19.20
CA PHE A 183 -24.29 3.99 -18.00
C PHE A 183 -25.00 3.57 -16.72
N GLU A 184 -26.32 3.43 -16.74
CA GLU A 184 -27.09 3.03 -15.56
C GLU A 184 -26.70 1.63 -15.06
N GLY A 185 -26.51 0.67 -15.97
CA GLY A 185 -26.04 -0.68 -15.63
C GLY A 185 -24.60 -0.67 -15.11
N PHE A 186 -23.74 0.12 -15.75
CA PHE A 186 -22.35 0.30 -15.33
C PHE A 186 -22.22 0.94 -13.94
N GLU A 187 -23.01 1.97 -13.66
CA GLU A 187 -23.12 2.66 -12.37
C GLU A 187 -23.51 1.69 -11.25
N LYS A 188 -24.56 0.88 -11.46
CA LYS A 188 -25.00 -0.12 -10.48
C LYS A 188 -23.93 -1.19 -10.23
N ASN A 189 -23.24 -1.63 -11.28
CA ASN A 189 -22.11 -2.56 -11.14
C ASN A 189 -20.95 -1.94 -10.35
N LEU A 190 -20.69 -0.64 -10.54
CA LEU A 190 -19.63 0.07 -9.82
C LEU A 190 -19.92 0.16 -8.31
N LEU A 191 -21.12 0.63 -7.98
CA LEU A 191 -21.57 0.86 -6.61
C LEU A 191 -21.77 -0.46 -5.83
N SER A 192 -22.26 -1.50 -6.50
CA SER A 192 -22.40 -2.83 -5.88
C SER A 192 -21.05 -3.46 -5.54
N ALA A 193 -20.02 -3.23 -6.37
CA ALA A 193 -18.69 -3.76 -6.14
C ALA A 193 -17.90 -3.00 -5.06
N ASN A 194 -18.12 -1.68 -4.92
CA ASN A 194 -17.50 -0.87 -3.87
C ASN A 194 -18.32 0.39 -3.57
N ALA A 195 -18.86 0.54 -2.36
CA ALA A 195 -19.61 1.75 -1.95
C ALA A 195 -18.74 3.01 -1.98
N ASP A 196 -17.44 2.87 -1.69
CA ASP A 196 -16.54 4.00 -1.52
C ASP A 196 -16.24 4.76 -2.81
N VAL A 197 -16.58 4.17 -3.96
CA VAL A 197 -16.41 4.81 -5.29
C VAL A 197 -17.55 5.76 -5.63
N ALA A 198 -18.56 5.93 -4.77
CA ALA A 198 -19.73 6.74 -5.07
C ALA A 198 -19.42 8.19 -5.52
N PRO A 199 -18.45 8.91 -4.92
CA PRO A 199 -18.05 10.23 -5.42
C PRO A 199 -17.50 10.19 -6.85
N GLU A 200 -16.66 9.19 -7.16
CA GLU A 200 -16.11 8.98 -8.49
C GLU A 200 -17.20 8.61 -9.50
N VAL A 201 -18.14 7.75 -9.12
CA VAL A 201 -19.28 7.37 -9.96
C VAL A 201 -20.15 8.58 -10.30
N GLN A 202 -20.41 9.45 -9.32
CA GLN A 202 -21.14 10.70 -9.52
C GLN A 202 -20.38 11.66 -10.46
N ALA A 203 -19.07 11.80 -10.27
CA ALA A 203 -18.22 12.61 -11.14
C ALA A 203 -18.19 12.05 -12.58
N LEU A 204 -18.05 10.73 -12.75
CA LEU A 204 -18.14 10.06 -14.05
C LEU A 204 -19.48 10.33 -14.72
N ARG A 205 -20.59 10.22 -13.99
CA ARG A 205 -21.93 10.49 -14.52
C ARG A 205 -22.03 11.90 -15.07
N SER A 206 -21.55 12.88 -14.32
CA SER A 206 -21.54 14.28 -14.76
C SER A 206 -20.64 14.51 -15.98
N MET A 207 -19.46 13.88 -16.03
CA MET A 207 -18.54 14.01 -17.17
C MET A 207 -18.99 13.28 -18.44
N VAL A 208 -19.69 12.16 -18.28
CA VAL A 208 -20.15 11.31 -19.37
C VAL A 208 -21.47 11.82 -19.95
N LEU A 209 -22.45 12.08 -19.09
CA LEU A 209 -23.82 12.44 -19.49
C LEU A 209 -24.08 13.94 -19.49
N GLY A 210 -23.25 14.74 -18.81
CA GLY A 210 -23.51 16.16 -18.60
C GLY A 210 -24.54 16.45 -17.49
N ASP A 211 -25.11 15.40 -16.88
CA ASP A 211 -26.12 15.52 -15.84
C ASP A 211 -25.48 15.87 -14.49
N LYS A 212 -25.93 16.98 -13.89
CA LYS A 212 -25.63 17.31 -12.50
C LYS A 212 -26.66 16.62 -11.61
N VAL A 213 -26.41 15.37 -11.28
CA VAL A 213 -27.26 14.62 -10.36
C VAL A 213 -26.88 14.93 -8.91
N ALA A 214 -27.88 15.00 -8.03
CA ALA A 214 -27.69 15.08 -6.59
C ALA A 214 -26.85 13.89 -6.08
N SER A 215 -26.12 14.09 -5.00
CA SER A 215 -25.27 13.04 -4.43
C SER A 215 -26.09 11.82 -4.01
N TYR A 216 -25.54 10.61 -4.17
CA TYR A 216 -26.18 9.39 -3.69
C TYR A 216 -26.31 9.46 -2.17
N ALA A 217 -27.55 9.39 -1.66
CA ALA A 217 -27.77 9.21 -0.24
C ALA A 217 -27.27 7.81 0.18
N GLY A 218 -26.70 7.68 1.39
CA GLY A 218 -26.14 6.42 1.88
C GLY A 218 -27.11 5.23 1.78
N GLY A 219 -28.39 5.43 2.12
CA GLY A 219 -29.41 4.39 2.00
C GLY A 219 -29.67 3.89 0.57
N ALA A 220 -29.45 4.72 -0.45
CA ALA A 220 -29.60 4.31 -1.85
C ALA A 220 -28.44 3.41 -2.31
N ILE A 221 -27.22 3.65 -1.79
CA ILE A 221 -26.05 2.81 -2.10
C ILE A 221 -26.22 1.43 -1.45
N GLU A 222 -26.66 1.38 -0.19
CA GLU A 222 -26.94 0.13 0.52
C GLU A 222 -28.04 -0.69 -0.19
N GLU A 223 -29.10 -0.03 -0.66
CA GLU A 223 -30.15 -0.71 -1.41
C GLU A 223 -29.63 -1.32 -2.73
N ILE A 224 -28.74 -0.62 -3.45
CA ILE A 224 -28.08 -1.14 -4.65
C ILE A 224 -27.19 -2.33 -4.31
N GLN A 225 -26.38 -2.25 -3.26
CA GLN A 225 -25.49 -3.34 -2.83
C GLN A 225 -26.27 -4.60 -2.44
N ASN A 226 -27.41 -4.44 -1.77
CA ASN A 226 -28.23 -5.56 -1.33
C ASN A 226 -29.01 -6.23 -2.46
N ARG A 227 -29.36 -5.48 -3.51
CA ARG A 227 -30.22 -5.98 -4.61
C ARG A 227 -29.46 -6.34 -5.88
N HIS A 228 -28.28 -5.79 -6.10
CA HIS A 228 -27.56 -5.90 -7.35
C HIS A 228 -26.25 -6.68 -7.16
N VAL A 229 -26.12 -7.81 -7.84
CA VAL A 229 -24.87 -8.55 -7.91
C VAL A 229 -24.01 -7.95 -9.01
N ALA A 230 -22.82 -7.48 -8.65
CA ALA A 230 -21.90 -6.86 -9.59
C ALA A 230 -21.55 -7.83 -10.74
N HIS A 231 -21.92 -7.47 -11.97
CA HIS A 231 -21.51 -8.20 -13.17
C HIS A 231 -20.47 -7.39 -13.94
N LEU A 232 -19.19 -7.64 -13.69
CA LEU A 232 -18.10 -6.96 -14.37
C LEU A 232 -17.93 -7.52 -15.79
N ASP A 233 -18.41 -6.77 -16.79
CA ASP A 233 -18.12 -7.05 -18.20
C ASP A 233 -16.61 -6.88 -18.43
N PRO A 234 -15.91 -7.85 -19.06
CA PRO A 234 -14.51 -7.73 -19.43
C PRO A 234 -14.15 -6.41 -20.12
N ASN A 235 -15.05 -5.86 -20.95
CA ASN A 235 -14.84 -4.61 -21.66
C ASN A 235 -14.88 -3.37 -20.76
N THR A 236 -15.48 -3.49 -19.58
CA THR A 236 -15.62 -2.41 -18.59
C THR A 236 -14.67 -2.55 -17.41
N LYS A 237 -13.97 -3.69 -17.31
CA LYS A 237 -13.03 -3.99 -16.23
C LYS A 237 -11.89 -2.97 -16.14
N GLU A 238 -11.31 -2.60 -17.27
CA GLU A 238 -10.22 -1.61 -17.28
C GLU A 238 -10.71 -0.25 -16.79
N ILE A 239 -11.93 0.15 -17.16
CA ILE A 239 -12.56 1.40 -16.70
C ILE A 239 -12.70 1.35 -15.18
N PHE A 240 -13.17 0.22 -14.64
CA PHE A 240 -13.31 -0.01 -13.20
C PHE A 240 -11.98 0.14 -12.44
N ASP A 241 -10.88 -0.35 -13.02
CA ASP A 241 -9.55 -0.20 -12.42
C ASP A 241 -9.10 1.27 -12.39
N TYR A 242 -9.37 2.06 -13.45
CA TYR A 242 -9.13 3.50 -13.43
C TYR A 242 -9.95 4.22 -12.35
N VAL A 243 -11.22 3.83 -12.14
CA VAL A 243 -12.04 4.39 -11.05
C VAL A 243 -11.46 4.08 -9.67
N LYS A 244 -10.95 2.85 -9.46
CA LYS A 244 -10.29 2.50 -8.20
C LYS A 244 -9.04 3.33 -7.96
N VAL A 245 -8.22 3.52 -8.98
CA VAL A 245 -7.01 4.36 -8.88
C VAL A 245 -7.39 5.82 -8.59
N ALA A 246 -8.45 6.34 -9.23
CA ALA A 246 -8.99 7.65 -8.91
C ALA A 246 -9.45 7.72 -7.45
N THR A 247 -10.18 6.72 -6.96
CA THR A 247 -10.66 6.66 -5.57
C THR A 247 -9.50 6.69 -4.57
N ALA A 248 -8.44 5.93 -4.83
CA ALA A 248 -7.24 5.96 -4.01
C ALA A 248 -6.55 7.34 -4.03
N ALA A 249 -6.52 8.01 -5.19
CA ALA A 249 -5.98 9.36 -5.32
C ALA A 249 -6.81 10.40 -4.56
N ARG A 250 -8.16 10.30 -4.57
CA ARG A 250 -9.04 11.16 -3.76
C ARG A 250 -8.78 10.98 -2.27
N ARG A 251 -8.69 9.74 -1.79
CA ARG A 251 -8.38 9.45 -0.37
C ARG A 251 -7.04 10.04 0.04
N SER A 252 -6.01 9.86 -0.79
CA SER A 252 -4.70 10.47 -0.55
C SER A 252 -4.77 12.00 -0.50
N TYR A 253 -5.61 12.63 -1.31
CA TYR A 253 -5.85 14.07 -1.25
C TYR A 253 -6.55 14.49 0.06
N GLU A 254 -7.59 13.78 0.48
CA GLU A 254 -8.32 14.02 1.74
C GLU A 254 -7.41 13.84 2.97
N GLU A 255 -6.56 12.81 2.95
CA GLU A 255 -5.54 12.59 3.99
C GLU A 255 -4.53 13.75 4.03
N CYS A 256 -4.08 14.24 2.88
CA CYS A 256 -3.19 15.40 2.81
C CYS A 256 -3.86 16.65 3.39
N LEU A 257 -5.15 16.88 3.08
CA LEU A 257 -5.91 17.99 3.65
C LEU A 257 -6.05 17.88 5.17
N SER A 258 -6.42 16.70 5.68
CA SER A 258 -6.54 16.47 7.12
C SER A 258 -5.21 16.68 7.85
N CYS A 259 -4.10 16.23 7.26
CA CYS A 259 -2.76 16.48 7.80
C CYS A 259 -2.41 17.97 7.80
N GLN A 260 -2.80 18.73 6.78
CA GLN A 260 -2.59 20.17 6.74
C GLN A 260 -3.39 20.92 7.80
N GLU A 261 -4.64 20.54 8.02
CA GLU A 261 -5.50 21.11 9.05
C GLU A 261 -4.88 20.90 10.44
N LYS A 262 -4.48 19.66 10.76
CA LYS A 262 -3.80 19.33 12.02
C LYS A 262 -2.50 20.11 12.22
N ILE A 263 -1.73 20.33 11.15
CA ILE A 263 -0.50 21.13 11.23
C ILE A 263 -0.83 22.61 11.47
N ALA A 264 -1.86 23.15 10.82
CA ALA A 264 -2.27 24.53 10.99
C ALA A 264 -2.82 24.79 12.41
N GLU A 265 -3.59 23.85 12.97
CA GLU A 265 -4.01 23.85 14.38
C GLU A 265 -2.80 23.84 15.32
N SER A 266 -1.83 22.96 15.05
CA SER A 266 -0.59 22.85 15.85
C SER A 266 0.28 24.11 15.81
N LEU A 267 0.20 24.89 14.72
CA LEU A 267 0.91 26.15 14.56
C LEU A 267 0.12 27.35 15.11
N GLY A 268 -1.13 27.18 15.53
CA GLY A 268 -2.00 28.26 15.99
C GLY A 268 -2.39 29.24 14.89
N VAL A 269 -2.53 28.76 13.65
CA VAL A 269 -2.83 29.57 12.46
C VAL A 269 -4.33 29.55 12.09
N MET A 270 -5.13 28.72 12.77
CA MET A 270 -6.60 28.68 12.69
C MET A 270 -7.21 29.06 14.05
#